data_AF-A0A7C2G713-F1
#
_entry.id   AF-A0A7C2G713-F1
#
_cell.length_a   1.000
_cell.length_b   1.000
_cell.length_c   1.000
_cell.angle_alpha   90.00
_cell.angle_beta   90.00
_cell.angle_gamma   90.00
#
_symmetry.space_group_name_H-M   'P 1'
#
loop_
_entity.id
_entity.type
_entity.pdbx_description
1 polymer ?
#
loop_
_entity_poly.entity_id
_entity_poly.type
_entity_poly.pdbx_seq_one_letter_code
_entity_poly.pdbx_strand_id
1 'polypeptide(L)'
;ARYEGYLARQAKQIENMRNMERIKLPSCLDYNAITHLSNEGKSKLSAMRPATLGQASRIGGITPADITIVHVHLKTVSSQQ
;
A
#
# COMPACT_ATOMS: atom_id res chain seq x y z
N ALA A 1 11.57 -1.71 30.92
CA ALA A 1 10.40 -0.82 30.75
C ALA A 1 10.46 0.15 29.56
N ARG A 2 11.41 1.10 29.42
CA ARG A 2 11.33 2.14 28.34
C ARG A 2 11.57 1.62 26.91
N TYR A 3 12.32 0.52 26.77
CA TYR A 3 12.66 -0.10 25.47
C TYR A 3 11.59 -1.07 24.96
N GLU A 4 10.83 -1.72 25.84
CA GLU A 4 9.82 -2.72 25.46
C GLU A 4 8.74 -2.12 24.55
N GLY A 5 8.25 -0.92 24.86
CA GLY A 5 7.27 -0.24 24.01
C GLY A 5 7.81 0.15 22.63
N TYR A 6 9.10 0.48 22.53
CA TYR A 6 9.75 0.77 21.25
C TYR A 6 9.93 -0.50 20.40
N LEU A 7 10.41 -1.58 21.02
CA LEU A 7 10.57 -2.88 20.37
C LEU A 7 9.24 -3.43 19.87
N ALA A 8 8.17 -3.30 20.66
CA ALA A 8 6.83 -3.70 20.25
C ALA A 8 6.33 -2.89 19.03
N ARG A 9 6.60 -1.58 18.97
CA ARG A 9 6.26 -0.75 17.81
C ARG A 9 7.04 -1.12 16.56
N GLN A 10 8.34 -1.37 16.68
CA GLN A 10 9.15 -1.84 15.55
C GLN A 10 8.68 -3.20 15.05
N ALA A 11 8.43 -4.15 15.95
CA ALA A 11 7.92 -5.46 15.58
C ALA A 11 6.61 -5.35 14.79
N LYS A 12 5.68 -4.50 15.24
CA LYS A 12 4.44 -4.23 14.53
C LYS A 12 4.65 -3.59 13.16
N GLN A 13 5.62 -2.67 13.02
CA GLN A 13 5.95 -2.09 11.72
C GLN A 13 6.52 -3.14 10.75
N ILE A 14 7.44 -3.99 11.23
CA ILE A 14 8.00 -5.09 10.45
C ILE A 14 6.90 -6.05 10.00
N GLU A 15 5.98 -6.40 10.89
CA GLU A 15 4.85 -7.27 10.58
C GLU A 15 3.93 -6.65 9.52
N ASN A 16 3.57 -5.37 9.68
CA ASN A 16 2.77 -4.66 8.69
C ASN A 16 3.46 -4.63 7.32
N MET A 17 4.76 -4.37 7.26
CA MET A 17 5.53 -4.42 6.01
C MET A 17 5.49 -5.82 5.38
N ARG A 18 5.70 -6.87 6.17
CA ARG A 18 5.61 -8.26 5.69
C ARG A 18 4.23 -8.61 5.16
N ASN A 19 3.18 -8.10 5.79
CA ASN A 19 1.81 -8.31 5.34
C ASN A 19 1.56 -7.60 4.00
N MET A 20 2.06 -6.37 3.82
CA MET A 20 1.92 -5.63 2.57
C MET A 20 2.66 -6.27 1.40
N GLU A 21 3.80 -6.95 1.64
CA GLU A 21 4.50 -7.70 0.59
C GLU A 21 3.70 -8.87 0.03
N ARG A 22 2.77 -9.41 0.81
CA ARG A 22 1.92 -10.53 0.38
C ARG A 22 0.71 -10.08 -0.43
N ILE A 23 0.36 -8.80 -0.37
CA ILE A 23 -0.79 -8.24 -1.07
C ILE A 23 -0.37 -7.93 -2.50
N LYS A 24 -0.82 -8.77 -3.44
CA LYS A 24 -0.54 -8.59 -4.87
C LYS A 24 -1.44 -7.51 -5.47
N LEU A 25 -0.84 -6.71 -6.36
CA LEU A 25 -1.55 -5.73 -7.16
C LEU A 25 -1.83 -6.34 -8.54
N PRO A 26 -3.08 -6.32 -9.03
CA PRO A 26 -3.38 -6.76 -10.38
C PRO A 26 -2.60 -5.94 -11.40
N SER A 27 -2.01 -6.60 -12.40
CA SER A 27 -1.26 -5.90 -13.45
C SER A 27 -2.14 -4.95 -14.25
N CYS A 28 -3.45 -5.21 -14.35
CA CYS A 28 -4.45 -4.39 -15.03
C CYS A 28 -5.09 -3.30 -14.16
N LEU A 29 -4.65 -3.11 -12.91
CA LEU A 29 -5.23 -2.10 -12.01
C LEU A 29 -5.06 -0.69 -12.60
N ASP A 30 -6.18 0.01 -12.80
CA ASP A 30 -6.17 1.41 -13.20
C ASP A 30 -6.18 2.32 -11.96
N TYR A 31 -5.01 2.87 -11.62
CA TYR A 31 -4.88 3.79 -10.50
C TYR A 31 -5.65 5.11 -10.70
N ASN A 32 -5.95 5.51 -11.94
CA ASN A 32 -6.68 6.74 -12.21
C ASN A 32 -8.15 6.64 -11.79
N ALA A 33 -8.72 5.44 -11.88
CA ALA A 33 -10.07 5.11 -11.45
C ALA A 33 -10.22 5.07 -9.91
N ILE A 34 -9.13 5.04 -9.14
CA ILE A 34 -9.18 5.01 -7.69
C ILE A 34 -9.51 6.42 -7.15
N THR A 35 -10.70 6.56 -6.56
CA THR A 35 -11.14 7.79 -5.90
C THR A 35 -10.27 8.08 -4.68
N HIS A 36 -10.02 9.37 -4.41
CA HIS A 36 -9.20 9.89 -3.30
C HIS A 36 -7.69 9.58 -3.36
N LEU A 37 -7.22 8.75 -4.31
CA LEU A 37 -5.79 8.58 -4.53
C LEU A 37 -5.19 9.90 -5.03
N SER A 38 -4.07 10.33 -4.44
CA SER A 38 -3.42 11.58 -4.81
C SER A 38 -2.97 11.58 -6.28
N ASN A 39 -2.83 12.76 -6.89
CA ASN A 39 -2.34 12.87 -8.27
C ASN A 39 -0.91 12.32 -8.41
N GLU A 40 -0.06 12.56 -7.41
CA GLU A 40 1.29 11.99 -7.36
C GLU A 40 1.24 10.46 -7.24
N GLY A 41 0.36 9.94 -6.37
CA GLY A 41 0.10 8.51 -6.24
C GLY A 41 -0.34 7.87 -7.55
N LYS A 42 -1.35 8.45 -8.21
CA LYS A 42 -1.83 8.00 -9.54
C LYS A 42 -0.72 7.95 -10.56
N SER A 43 0.05 9.03 -10.69
CA SER A 43 1.14 9.14 -11.66
C SER A 43 2.24 8.11 -11.40
N LYS A 44 2.78 8.05 -10.18
CA LYS A 44 3.90 7.18 -9.83
C LYS A 44 3.54 5.70 -9.84
N LEU A 45 2.36 5.34 -9.32
CA LEU A 45 1.92 3.94 -9.32
C LEU A 45 1.61 3.44 -10.73
N SER A 46 1.03 4.30 -11.59
CA SER A 46 0.80 3.96 -13.00
C SER A 46 2.10 3.79 -13.78
N ALA A 47 3.11 4.63 -13.51
CA ALA A 47 4.41 4.55 -14.16
C ALA A 47 5.23 3.34 -13.69
N MET A 48 5.30 3.10 -12.38
CA MET A 48 6.15 2.04 -11.81
C MET A 48 5.51 0.66 -11.83
N ARG A 49 4.17 0.58 -11.87
CA ARG A 49 3.36 -0.66 -11.84
C ARG A 49 3.89 -1.70 -10.83
N PRO A 50 3.90 -1.37 -9.52
CA PRO A 50 4.38 -2.30 -8.51
C PRO A 50 3.55 -3.59 -8.49
N ALA A 51 4.21 -4.72 -8.22
CA ALA A 51 3.58 -6.04 -8.15
C ALA A 51 2.90 -6.29 -6.79
N THR A 52 3.34 -5.60 -5.74
CA THR A 52 2.82 -5.73 -4.37
C THR A 52 2.57 -4.38 -3.72
N LEU A 53 1.67 -4.35 -2.74
CA LEU A 53 1.41 -3.16 -1.94
C LEU A 53 2.66 -2.73 -1.15
N GLY A 54 3.49 -3.69 -0.71
CA GLY A 54 4.77 -3.43 -0.06
C GLY A 54 5.79 -2.74 -1.00
N GLN A 55 5.85 -3.15 -2.27
CA GLN A 55 6.65 -2.45 -3.27
C GLN A 55 6.15 -1.02 -3.50
N ALA A 56 4.83 -0.85 -3.61
CA ALA A 56 4.22 0.48 -3.76
C ALA A 56 4.60 1.42 -2.61
N SER A 57 4.62 0.92 -1.36
CA SER A 57 4.90 1.74 -0.18
C SER A 57 6.34 2.25 -0.08
N ARG A 58 7.26 1.71 -0.90
CA ARG A 58 8.67 2.15 -0.96
C ARG A 58 8.95 3.14 -2.10
N ILE A 59 7.98 3.39 -2.98
CA ILE A 59 8.14 4.36 -4.05
C ILE A 59 8.16 5.75 -3.42
N GLY A 60 9.25 6.49 -3.65
CA GLY A 60 9.39 7.85 -3.12
C GLY A 60 8.23 8.74 -3.57
N GLY A 61 7.62 9.47 -2.63
CA GLY A 61 6.45 10.33 -2.89
C GLY A 61 5.10 9.60 -2.85
N ILE A 62 5.07 8.29 -2.59
CA ILE A 62 3.84 7.60 -2.19
C ILE A 62 3.67 7.75 -0.68
N THR A 63 2.49 8.20 -0.26
CA THR A 63 2.19 8.41 1.16
C THR A 63 1.54 7.16 1.79
N PRO A 64 1.58 7.02 3.13
CA PRO A 64 0.81 5.98 3.81
C PRO A 64 -0.71 6.03 3.54
N ALA A 65 -1.24 7.23 3.26
CA ALA A 65 -2.64 7.42 2.89
C ALA A 65 -2.95 6.80 1.52
N ASP A 66 -2.10 7.02 0.51
CA ASP A 66 -2.23 6.41 -0.82
C ASP A 66 -2.24 4.87 -0.73
N ILE A 67 -1.34 4.29 0.08
CA ILE A 67 -1.28 2.84 0.32
C ILE A 67 -2.56 2.31 0.96
N THR A 68 -3.11 3.06 1.92
CA THR A 68 -4.37 2.69 2.58
C THR A 68 -5.53 2.71 1.59
N ILE A 69 -5.61 3.74 0.73
CA ILE A 69 -6.64 3.88 -0.30
C ILE A 69 -6.58 2.73 -1.31
N VAL A 70 -5.38 2.41 -1.81
CA VAL A 70 -5.20 1.28 -2.74
C VAL A 70 -5.61 -0.04 -2.09
N HIS A 71 -5.22 -0.27 -0.83
CA HIS A 71 -5.60 -1.49 -0.11
C HIS A 71 -7.12 -1.61 0.02
N VAL A 72 -7.81 -0.54 0.44
CA VAL A 72 -9.27 -0.53 0.58
C VAL A 72 -9.94 -0.78 -0.77
N HIS A 73 -9.47 -0.13 -1.83
CA HIS A 73 -9.98 -0.34 -3.18
C HIS A 73 -9.91 -1.81 -3.61
N LEU A 74 -8.77 -2.48 -3.39
CA LEU A 74 -8.62 -3.90 -3.71
C LEU A 74 -9.61 -4.79 -2.94
N LYS A 75 -9.85 -4.49 -1.66
CA LYS A 75 -10.82 -5.24 -0.85
C LYS A 75 -12.23 -5.07 -1.39
N THR A 76 -12.63 -3.84 -1.71
CA THR A 76 -13.96 -3.56 -2.27
C THR A 76 -14.18 -4.28 -3.60
N VAL A 77 -13.18 -4.29 -4.49
CA VAL A 77 -13.26 -5.00 -5.77
C VAL A 77 -13.31 -6.52 -5.56
N SER A 78 -12.52 -7.08 -4.63
CA SER A 78 -12.54 -8.53 -4.35
C SER A 78 -13.83 -9.01 -3.70
N SER A 79 -14.47 -8.18 -2.88
CA SER A 79 -15.76 -8.51 -2.24
C SER A 79 -16.95 -8.41 -3.19
N GLN A 80 -16.76 -7.90 -4.41
CA GLN A 80 -17.77 -7.86 -5.47
C GLN A 80 -17.67 -9.04 -6.44
N GLN A 81 -16.79 -10.01 -6.18
CA GLN A 81 -16.69 -11.28 -6.91
C GLN A 81 -17.26 -12.44 -6.10
#